data_AF-A0A8X7QA39-F1
#
_entry.id   AF-A0A8X7QA39-F1
#
_cell.length_a   1.000
_cell.length_b   1.000
_cell.length_c   1.000
_cell.angle_alpha   90.00
_cell.angle_beta   90.00
_cell.angle_gamma   90.00
#
_symmetry.space_group_name_H-M   'P 1'
#
loop_
_entity.id
_entity.type
_entity.pdbx_description
1 polymer ?
#
loop_
_entity_poly.entity_id
_entity_poly.type
_entity_poly.pdbx_seq_one_letter_code
_entity_poly.pdbx_strand_id
1 'polypeptide(L)'
;MSSDQTNRDEIDFEFLGNVNGQPYILQTNIYADGVDNREERIHLWFDPTKDFHTYSILWNAHQIVFMVDQIPIRLYRNHSEKGVAYPRLQPMSIKVSLWNGESWATSGGHEKVDWSKAPFVASFGDYKIDACIWKGNPTLCNEESNKNWWNKNEFSSLTRVQKRWFKWYKYWFS
;
A
#
# COMPACT_ATOMS: atom_id res chain seq x y z
N MET A 1 0.72 6.44 -2.19
CA MET A 1 -0.27 7.51 -2.55
C MET A 1 -0.19 8.56 -1.47
N SER A 2 -0.27 9.84 -1.80
CA SER A 2 0.00 10.91 -0.82
C SER A 2 -0.87 12.14 -1.10
N SER A 3 -1.29 12.80 -0.03
CA SER A 3 -1.95 14.12 -0.06
C SER A 3 -0.92 15.23 0.15
N ASP A 4 -1.25 16.43 -0.31
CA ASP A 4 -0.32 17.57 -0.30
C ASP A 4 -0.56 18.54 0.89
N GLN A 5 -1.08 18.04 2.02
CA GLN A 5 -1.27 18.82 3.25
C GLN A 5 -0.08 18.69 4.20
N THR A 6 0.02 19.57 5.20
CA THR A 6 1.06 19.49 6.25
C THR A 6 0.91 18.25 7.11
N ASN A 7 -0.31 17.94 7.54
CA ASN A 7 -0.71 16.71 8.21
C ASN A 7 -1.10 15.63 7.18
N ARG A 8 -0.27 15.44 6.15
CA ARG A 8 -0.61 14.57 5.01
C ARG A 8 -1.17 13.23 5.45
N ASP A 9 -2.07 12.66 4.66
CA ASP A 9 -2.34 11.24 4.60
C ASP A 9 -1.47 10.58 3.52
N GLU A 10 -1.00 9.35 3.78
CA GLU A 10 -0.15 8.55 2.88
C GLU A 10 -0.43 7.03 3.03
N ILE A 11 -0.37 6.30 1.91
CA ILE A 11 -0.54 4.83 1.86
C ILE A 11 0.48 4.26 0.89
N ASP A 12 1.39 3.42 1.39
CA ASP A 12 2.63 3.09 0.67
C ASP A 12 2.83 1.62 0.37
N PHE A 13 3.36 1.38 -0.82
CA PHE A 13 4.12 0.19 -1.17
C PHE A 13 5.55 0.63 -1.48
N GLU A 14 6.51 0.06 -0.79
CA GLU A 14 7.93 0.34 -0.97
C GLU A 14 8.69 -0.97 -1.17
N PHE A 15 9.31 -1.13 -2.34
CA PHE A 15 10.17 -2.28 -2.62
C PHE A 15 11.59 -1.93 -2.23
N LEU A 16 12.07 -2.56 -1.16
CA LEU A 16 13.44 -2.38 -0.70
C LEU A 16 14.32 -3.38 -1.45
N GLY A 17 15.22 -2.84 -2.28
CA GLY A 17 16.20 -3.62 -3.02
C GLY A 17 17.17 -4.35 -2.11
N ASN A 18 17.84 -5.36 -2.66
CA ASN A 18 18.79 -6.17 -1.92
C ASN A 18 20.06 -6.47 -2.73
N VAL A 19 21.09 -6.99 -2.06
CA VAL A 19 22.28 -7.53 -2.71
C VAL A 19 21.92 -8.76 -3.53
N ASN A 20 22.75 -9.07 -4.54
CA ASN A 20 22.45 -10.14 -5.47
C ASN A 20 22.26 -11.50 -4.76
N GLY A 21 21.20 -12.23 -5.12
CA GLY A 21 20.84 -13.50 -4.50
C GLY A 21 20.08 -13.40 -3.18
N GLN A 22 19.82 -12.20 -2.65
CA GLN A 22 18.99 -12.00 -1.46
C GLN A 22 17.58 -11.51 -1.83
N PRO A 23 16.54 -11.91 -1.07
CA PRO A 23 15.16 -11.56 -1.42
C PRO A 23 14.89 -10.07 -1.23
N TYR A 24 14.04 -9.52 -2.10
CA TYR A 24 13.46 -8.19 -1.88
C TYR A 24 12.57 -8.18 -0.62
N ILE A 25 12.43 -7.00 -0.03
CA ILE A 25 11.46 -6.73 1.03
C ILE A 25 10.37 -5.84 0.46
N LEU A 26 9.12 -6.22 0.66
CA LEU A 26 7.98 -5.33 0.45
C LEU A 26 7.63 -4.70 1.79
N GLN A 27 7.74 -3.37 1.86
CA GLN A 27 7.27 -2.56 2.98
C GLN A 27 5.93 -1.93 2.62
N THR A 28 5.01 -1.91 3.59
CA THR A 28 3.80 -1.10 3.52
C THR A 28 3.77 -0.10 4.67
N ASN A 29 3.25 1.10 4.44
CA ASN A 29 3.05 2.08 5.50
C ASN A 29 1.70 2.80 5.34
N ILE A 30 1.21 3.35 6.45
CA ILE A 30 0.01 4.18 6.50
C ILE A 30 0.30 5.36 7.40
N TYR A 31 0.41 6.53 6.78
CA TYR A 31 0.49 7.81 7.45
C TYR A 31 -0.91 8.43 7.44
N ALA A 32 -1.40 8.85 8.60
CA ALA A 32 -2.75 9.40 8.71
C ALA A 32 -2.76 10.56 9.69
N ASP A 33 -3.27 11.71 9.25
CA ASP A 33 -3.35 12.95 10.04
C ASP A 33 -2.02 13.34 10.72
N GLY A 34 -0.91 13.31 9.97
CA GLY A 34 0.39 13.66 10.54
C GLY A 34 1.08 12.52 11.34
N VAL A 35 0.42 11.37 11.50
CA VAL A 35 0.94 10.28 12.35
C VAL A 35 1.52 9.14 11.50
N ASP A 36 2.80 8.84 11.71
CA ASP A 36 3.57 7.77 11.05
C ASP A 36 3.71 6.49 11.91
N ASN A 37 4.75 5.68 11.64
CA ASN A 37 5.25 4.52 12.38
C ASN A 37 4.33 3.31 12.32
N ARG A 38 3.83 3.01 11.11
CA ARG A 38 2.98 1.83 10.84
C ARG A 38 3.61 0.95 9.77
N GLU A 39 4.92 0.80 9.75
CA GLU A 39 5.63 -0.03 8.78
C GLU A 39 5.36 -1.52 9.05
N GLU A 40 4.97 -2.24 8.00
CA GLU A 40 4.99 -3.71 7.98
C GLU A 40 5.89 -4.16 6.84
N ARG A 41 6.83 -5.06 7.11
CA ARG A 41 7.81 -5.60 6.15
C ARG A 41 7.61 -7.09 5.97
N ILE A 42 7.59 -7.54 4.72
CA ILE A 42 7.50 -8.96 4.37
C ILE A 42 8.44 -9.35 3.24
N HIS A 43 8.72 -10.66 3.18
CA HIS A 43 9.21 -11.31 1.98
C HIS A 43 8.03 -11.83 1.16
N LEU A 44 8.17 -11.78 -0.16
CA LEU A 44 7.19 -12.31 -1.09
C LEU A 44 7.41 -13.82 -1.28
N TRP A 45 6.33 -14.54 -1.57
CA TRP A 45 6.36 -15.98 -1.86
C TRP A 45 6.81 -16.31 -3.30
N PHE A 46 7.39 -15.33 -3.98
CA PHE A 46 7.93 -15.39 -5.34
C PHE A 46 9.07 -14.38 -5.48
N ASP A 47 9.85 -14.50 -6.56
CA ASP A 47 10.86 -13.53 -6.94
C ASP A 47 10.20 -12.39 -7.75
N PRO A 48 10.05 -11.16 -7.18
CA PRO A 48 9.33 -10.06 -7.84
C PRO A 48 10.10 -9.48 -9.04
N THR A 49 11.30 -9.98 -9.35
CA THR A 49 12.10 -9.54 -10.49
C THR A 49 11.91 -10.39 -11.74
N LYS A 50 11.21 -11.52 -11.63
CA LYS A 50 11.10 -12.52 -12.73
C LYS A 50 9.86 -12.38 -13.57
N ASP A 51 8.78 -11.85 -13.03
CA ASP A 51 7.52 -11.64 -13.75
C ASP A 51 6.74 -10.46 -13.15
N PHE A 52 5.73 -9.98 -13.88
CA PHE A 52 4.80 -8.98 -13.38
C PHE A 52 3.84 -9.60 -12.36
N HIS A 53 3.63 -8.89 -11.26
CA HIS A 53 2.66 -9.22 -10.23
C HIS A 53 1.75 -8.01 -9.98
N THR A 54 0.51 -8.29 -9.55
CA THR A 54 -0.46 -7.22 -9.29
C THR A 54 -0.37 -6.75 -7.85
N TYR A 55 0.02 -5.50 -7.66
CA TYR A 55 -0.01 -4.81 -6.37
C TYR A 55 -1.21 -3.87 -6.34
N SER A 56 -2.08 -4.04 -5.35
CA SER A 56 -3.36 -3.32 -5.31
C SER A 56 -3.66 -2.76 -3.93
N ILE A 57 -4.30 -1.60 -3.91
CA ILE A 57 -4.84 -0.97 -2.70
C ILE A 57 -6.34 -0.80 -2.91
N LEU A 58 -7.14 -1.39 -2.02
CA LEU A 58 -8.54 -1.02 -1.84
C LEU A 58 -8.60 -0.02 -0.68
N TRP A 59 -9.02 1.21 -0.95
CA TRP A 59 -9.23 2.26 0.05
C TRP A 59 -10.67 2.75 -0.03
N ASN A 60 -11.42 2.57 1.06
CA ASN A 60 -12.83 2.96 1.16
C ASN A 60 -13.15 3.53 2.55
N ALA A 61 -14.42 3.84 2.84
CA ALA A 61 -14.79 4.41 4.14
C ALA A 61 -14.56 3.48 5.35
N HIS A 62 -14.34 2.18 5.11
CA HIS A 62 -14.32 1.14 6.15
C HIS A 62 -12.94 0.55 6.41
N GLN A 63 -12.08 0.47 5.39
CA GLN A 63 -10.80 -0.24 5.46
C GLN A 63 -9.83 0.16 4.33
N ILE A 64 -8.54 0.01 4.61
CA ILE A 64 -7.48 -0.05 3.61
C ILE A 64 -7.03 -1.52 3.53
N VAL A 65 -6.98 -2.07 2.33
CA VAL A 65 -6.51 -3.43 2.08
C VAL A 65 -5.37 -3.39 1.06
N PHE A 66 -4.19 -3.85 1.47
CA PHE A 66 -3.05 -4.07 0.59
C PHE A 66 -3.11 -5.51 0.08
N MET A 67 -2.96 -5.69 -1.22
CA MET A 67 -3.03 -6.99 -1.87
C MET A 67 -1.86 -7.19 -2.83
N VAL A 68 -1.39 -8.44 -2.89
CA VAL A 68 -0.45 -8.96 -3.89
C VAL A 68 -1.16 -10.13 -4.59
N ASP A 69 -1.37 -10.04 -5.89
CA ASP A 69 -2.12 -11.04 -6.68
C ASP A 69 -3.47 -11.42 -6.06
N GLN A 70 -4.22 -10.42 -5.58
CA GLN A 70 -5.52 -10.56 -4.89
C GLN A 70 -5.45 -11.19 -3.48
N ILE A 71 -4.28 -11.61 -3.01
CA ILE A 71 -4.04 -12.09 -1.65
C ILE A 71 -3.89 -10.86 -0.75
N PRO A 72 -4.77 -10.63 0.23
CA PRO A 72 -4.56 -9.56 1.19
C PRO A 72 -3.31 -9.86 2.00
N ILE A 73 -2.41 -8.87 2.10
CA ILE A 73 -1.20 -8.95 2.93
C ILE A 73 -1.27 -8.00 4.13
N ARG A 74 -2.17 -7.02 4.09
CA ARG A 74 -2.41 -6.10 5.20
C ARG A 74 -3.84 -5.55 5.16
N LEU A 75 -4.44 -5.43 6.34
CA LEU A 75 -5.77 -4.89 6.55
C LEU A 75 -5.71 -3.83 7.65
N TYR A 76 -6.02 -2.58 7.29
CA TYR A 76 -6.15 -1.47 8.23
C TYR A 76 -7.60 -1.02 8.32
N ARG A 77 -8.21 -1.21 9.49
CA ARG A 77 -9.62 -0.91 9.72
C ARG A 77 -9.81 0.55 10.08
N ASN A 78 -10.88 1.15 9.56
CA ASN A 78 -11.29 2.46 10.03
C ASN A 78 -11.82 2.35 11.47
N HIS A 79 -11.05 2.91 12.40
CA HIS A 79 -11.39 3.03 13.81
C HIS A 79 -11.37 4.50 14.24
N SER A 80 -11.69 5.43 13.32
CA SER A 80 -11.73 6.87 13.60
C SER A 80 -12.68 7.25 14.72
N GLU A 81 -13.81 6.53 14.86
CA GLU A 81 -14.75 6.70 15.98
C GLU A 81 -14.13 6.35 17.35
N LYS A 82 -13.04 5.59 17.35
CA LYS A 82 -12.26 5.23 18.55
C LYS A 82 -10.97 6.06 18.66
N GLY A 83 -10.84 7.12 17.88
CA GLY A 83 -9.69 8.02 17.91
C GLY A 83 -8.46 7.54 17.13
N VAL A 84 -8.56 6.48 16.34
CA VAL A 84 -7.45 6.03 15.49
C VAL A 84 -7.48 6.77 14.16
N ALA A 85 -6.40 7.48 13.83
CA ALA A 85 -6.31 8.24 12.58
C ALA A 85 -6.52 7.35 11.34
N TYR A 86 -7.28 7.86 10.36
CA TYR A 86 -7.61 7.14 9.13
C TYR A 86 -7.70 8.12 7.95
N PRO A 87 -7.06 7.83 6.79
CA PRO A 87 -7.15 8.66 5.59
C PRO A 87 -8.58 8.73 5.07
N ARG A 88 -9.27 9.85 5.30
CA ARG A 88 -10.68 10.01 4.91
C ARG A 88 -10.97 11.33 4.22
N LEU A 89 -10.37 12.41 4.70
CA LEU A 89 -10.78 13.76 4.31
C LEU A 89 -9.84 14.39 3.29
N GLN A 90 -8.62 13.88 3.16
CA GLN A 90 -7.61 14.45 2.28
C GLN A 90 -7.58 13.68 0.96
N PRO A 91 -7.85 14.33 -0.19
CA PRO A 91 -7.66 13.70 -1.48
C PRO A 91 -6.17 13.41 -1.70
N MET A 92 -5.87 12.25 -2.28
CA MET A 92 -4.51 11.82 -2.55
C MET A 92 -4.25 11.65 -4.03
N SER A 93 -3.00 11.89 -4.43
CA SER A 93 -2.48 11.56 -5.75
C SER A 93 -1.71 10.25 -5.70
N ILE A 94 -1.81 9.47 -6.77
CA ILE A 94 -0.92 8.31 -6.97
C ILE A 94 0.45 8.85 -7.37
N LYS A 95 1.47 8.45 -6.63
CA LYS A 95 2.87 8.80 -6.87
C LYS A 95 3.63 7.49 -7.05
N VAL A 96 4.50 7.45 -8.05
CA VAL A 96 5.40 6.32 -8.35
C VAL A 96 6.78 6.91 -8.56
N SER A 97 7.78 6.37 -7.86
CA SER A 97 9.15 6.84 -7.94
C SER A 97 10.12 5.67 -7.78
N LEU A 98 11.32 5.84 -8.34
CA LEU A 98 12.48 5.01 -8.09
C LEU A 98 13.59 5.94 -7.61
N TRP A 99 14.13 5.70 -6.41
CA TRP A 99 15.07 6.61 -5.76
C TRP A 99 16.03 5.85 -4.84
N ASN A 100 17.13 6.51 -4.46
CA ASN A 100 18.15 5.92 -3.59
C ASN A 100 17.79 6.06 -2.11
N GLY A 101 17.43 4.94 -1.45
CA GLY A 101 17.16 4.86 -0.02
C GLY A 101 18.30 4.29 0.84
N GLU A 102 19.56 4.33 0.39
CA GLU A 102 20.72 3.67 1.03
C GLU A 102 20.97 3.98 2.51
N SER A 103 20.36 5.02 3.08
CA SER A 103 20.47 5.31 4.51
C SER A 103 19.67 4.34 5.38
N TRP A 104 18.70 3.60 4.82
CA TRP A 104 17.83 2.70 5.60
C TRP A 104 17.31 1.47 4.84
N ALA A 105 17.25 1.49 3.50
CA ALA A 105 16.50 0.52 2.70
C ALA A 105 17.03 -0.92 2.79
N THR A 106 18.33 -1.12 2.55
CA THR A 106 18.93 -2.47 2.51
C THR A 106 19.71 -2.74 3.79
N SER A 107 19.36 -3.82 4.50
CA SER A 107 19.96 -4.19 5.79
C SER A 107 19.96 -3.05 6.81
N GLY A 108 18.91 -2.22 6.83
CA GLY A 108 18.85 -1.04 7.71
C GLY A 108 19.85 0.06 7.36
N GLY A 109 20.33 0.10 6.10
CA GLY A 109 21.27 1.09 5.60
C GLY A 109 22.74 0.68 5.62
N HIS A 110 23.06 -0.55 6.01
CA HIS A 110 24.45 -1.05 5.99
C HIS A 110 24.95 -1.30 4.56
N GLU A 111 24.08 -1.80 3.69
CA GLU A 111 24.40 -2.04 2.28
C GLU A 111 24.11 -0.78 1.46
N LYS A 112 25.11 -0.33 0.69
CA LYS A 112 25.02 0.89 -0.12
C LYS A 112 24.76 0.57 -1.58
N VAL A 113 24.19 1.55 -2.30
CA VAL A 113 23.96 1.41 -3.74
C VAL A 113 25.29 1.34 -4.48
N ASP A 114 25.46 0.27 -5.25
CA ASP A 114 26.58 0.11 -6.18
C ASP A 114 26.21 0.71 -7.55
N TRP A 115 26.58 1.97 -7.75
CA TRP A 115 26.28 2.72 -8.97
C TRP A 115 26.93 2.16 -10.23
N SER A 116 27.93 1.28 -10.12
CA SER A 116 28.50 0.59 -11.29
C SER A 116 27.50 -0.38 -11.95
N LYS A 117 26.44 -0.77 -11.22
CA LYS A 117 25.36 -1.64 -11.71
C LYS A 117 24.19 -0.87 -12.34
N ALA A 118 24.30 0.45 -12.43
CA ALA A 118 23.29 1.25 -13.11
C ALA A 118 23.22 0.89 -14.62
N PRO A 119 22.03 1.04 -15.26
CA PRO A 119 20.80 1.59 -14.71
C PRO A 119 20.01 0.61 -13.84
N PHE A 120 19.38 1.14 -12.78
CA PHE A 120 18.35 0.41 -12.02
C PHE A 120 17.01 0.63 -12.69
N VAL A 121 16.29 -0.46 -12.99
CA VAL A 121 15.05 -0.41 -13.78
C VAL A 121 13.91 -1.03 -12.99
N ALA A 122 12.82 -0.28 -12.87
CA ALA A 122 11.53 -0.77 -12.39
C ALA A 122 10.52 -0.65 -13.55
N SER A 123 9.84 -1.74 -13.88
CA SER A 123 8.87 -1.79 -14.98
C SER A 123 7.45 -1.84 -14.43
N PHE A 124 6.55 -1.07 -15.05
CA PHE A 124 5.13 -1.00 -14.66
C PHE A 124 4.27 -1.26 -15.90
N GLY A 125 3.18 -2.01 -15.71
CA GLY A 125 2.22 -2.36 -16.75
C GLY A 125 0.83 -2.54 -16.18
N ASP A 126 -0.17 -2.63 -17.06
CA ASP A 126 -1.58 -2.87 -16.73
C ASP A 126 -2.13 -2.04 -15.55
N TYR A 127 -2.10 -0.72 -15.70
CA TYR A 127 -2.57 0.20 -14.67
C TYR A 127 -4.10 0.31 -14.68
N LYS A 128 -4.71 0.04 -13.53
CA LYS A 128 -6.14 0.25 -13.30
C LYS A 128 -6.36 1.21 -12.14
N ILE A 129 -7.05 2.31 -12.42
CA ILE A 129 -7.47 3.29 -11.42
C ILE A 129 -8.98 3.40 -11.51
N ASP A 130 -9.67 2.94 -10.48
CA ASP A 130 -11.11 3.09 -10.31
C ASP A 130 -11.34 3.78 -8.97
N ALA A 131 -11.57 5.10 -9.02
CA ALA A 131 -11.52 5.97 -7.85
C ALA A 131 -12.55 7.10 -7.96
N CYS A 132 -12.95 7.63 -6.80
CA CYS A 132 -13.73 8.86 -6.75
C CYS A 132 -12.81 10.07 -6.99
N ILE A 133 -12.97 10.75 -8.12
CA ILE A 133 -12.21 11.95 -8.45
C ILE A 133 -12.70 13.12 -7.59
N TRP A 134 -11.78 13.71 -6.83
CA TRP A 134 -12.05 14.89 -6.03
C TRP A 134 -12.39 16.11 -6.90
N LYS A 135 -13.56 16.70 -6.66
CA LYS A 135 -14.06 17.90 -7.38
C LYS A 135 -14.25 19.12 -6.47
N GLY A 136 -13.49 19.20 -5.37
CA GLY A 136 -13.56 20.32 -4.42
C GLY A 136 -14.57 20.16 -3.29
N ASN A 137 -15.38 19.09 -3.29
CA ASN A 137 -16.31 18.79 -2.19
C ASN A 137 -16.02 17.42 -1.55
N PRO A 138 -15.62 17.37 -0.25
CA PRO A 138 -15.31 16.13 0.46
C PRO A 138 -16.43 15.14 0.63
N THR A 139 -17.68 15.58 0.66
CA THR A 139 -18.80 14.67 0.91
C THR A 139 -19.05 13.75 -0.29
N LEU A 140 -18.70 14.16 -1.51
CA LEU A 140 -18.95 13.41 -2.74
C LEU A 140 -18.27 12.04 -2.79
N CYS A 141 -17.09 11.91 -2.17
CA CYS A 141 -16.33 10.66 -2.12
C CYS A 141 -16.46 9.93 -0.78
N ASN A 142 -16.89 10.63 0.27
CA ASN A 142 -17.00 10.11 1.63
C ASN A 142 -18.38 9.56 1.99
N GLU A 143 -19.41 9.91 1.24
CA GLU A 143 -20.72 9.31 1.46
C GLU A 143 -20.64 7.79 1.24
N GLU A 144 -21.39 7.02 2.05
CA GLU A 144 -21.87 5.68 1.73
C GLU A 144 -22.83 5.73 0.52
N SER A 145 -22.44 6.49 -0.50
CA SER A 145 -23.09 6.60 -1.77
C SER A 145 -22.99 5.23 -2.41
N ASN A 146 -24.13 4.55 -2.49
CA ASN A 146 -24.31 3.29 -3.22
C ASN A 146 -23.86 3.35 -4.69
N LYS A 147 -23.45 4.53 -5.19
CA LYS A 147 -22.88 4.72 -6.53
C LYS A 147 -21.48 4.12 -6.65
N ASN A 148 -20.68 4.18 -5.58
CA ASN A 148 -19.32 3.65 -5.59
C ASN A 148 -19.32 2.21 -5.10
N TRP A 149 -18.93 1.27 -5.96
CA TRP A 149 -19.02 -0.16 -5.64
C TRP A 149 -18.24 -0.52 -4.38
N TRP A 150 -17.09 0.12 -4.14
CA TRP A 150 -16.21 -0.15 -3.01
C TRP A 150 -16.79 0.27 -1.65
N ASN A 151 -17.82 1.12 -1.60
CA ASN A 151 -18.50 1.50 -0.36
C ASN A 151 -19.74 0.63 -0.07
N LYS A 152 -20.08 -0.33 -0.93
CA LYS A 152 -21.18 -1.28 -0.63
C LYS A 152 -20.82 -2.14 0.58
N ASN A 153 -21.84 -2.58 1.32
CA ASN A 153 -21.65 -3.40 2.53
C ASN A 153 -20.81 -4.67 2.29
N GLU A 154 -20.87 -5.26 1.10
CA GLU A 154 -20.05 -6.43 0.73
C GLU A 154 -18.53 -6.15 0.70
N PHE A 155 -18.12 -4.88 0.55
CA PHE A 155 -16.72 -4.41 0.59
C PHE A 155 -16.37 -3.69 1.90
N SER A 156 -17.29 -3.65 2.87
CA SER A 156 -17.00 -3.16 4.22
C SER A 156 -16.04 -4.07 4.98
N SER A 157 -15.86 -5.32 4.53
CA SER A 157 -14.91 -6.27 5.12
C SER A 157 -14.30 -7.21 4.09
N LEU A 158 -13.19 -7.86 4.44
CA LEU A 158 -12.65 -8.95 3.62
C LEU A 158 -13.72 -10.04 3.41
N THR A 159 -13.83 -10.54 2.17
CA THR A 159 -14.68 -11.69 1.85
C THR A 159 -14.22 -12.94 2.60
N ARG A 160 -15.07 -13.98 2.66
CA ARG A 160 -14.70 -15.25 3.30
C ARG A 160 -13.43 -15.87 2.68
N VAL A 161 -13.27 -15.75 1.37
CA VAL A 161 -12.10 -16.25 0.63
C VAL A 161 -10.87 -15.41 0.96
N GLN A 162 -10.98 -14.08 0.91
CA GLN A 162 -9.89 -13.17 1.30
C GLN A 162 -9.45 -13.39 2.75
N LYS A 163 -10.37 -13.63 3.69
CA LYS A 163 -10.02 -13.96 5.09
C LYS A 163 -9.21 -15.25 5.21
N ARG A 164 -9.52 -16.26 4.40
CA ARG A 164 -8.76 -17.53 4.37
C ARG A 164 -7.34 -17.30 3.83
N TRP A 165 -7.22 -16.58 2.72
CA TRP A 165 -5.92 -16.23 2.15
C TRP A 165 -5.09 -15.34 3.08
N PHE A 166 -5.72 -14.35 3.72
CA PHE A 166 -5.05 -13.51 4.69
C PHE A 166 -4.55 -14.32 5.89
N LYS A 167 -5.35 -15.27 6.39
CA LYS A 167 -4.92 -16.18 7.46
C LYS A 167 -3.77 -17.09 7.03
N TRP A 168 -3.84 -17.64 5.82
CA TRP A 168 -2.76 -18.44 5.24
C TRP A 168 -1.47 -17.63 5.16
N TYR A 169 -1.53 -16.42 4.60
CA TYR A 169 -0.38 -15.53 4.49
C TYR A 169 0.20 -15.20 5.87
N LYS A 170 -0.64 -14.80 6.82
CA LYS A 170 -0.19 -14.47 8.19
C LYS A 170 0.44 -15.65 8.92
N TYR A 171 0.11 -16.88 8.54
CA TYR A 171 0.68 -18.08 9.15
C TYR A 171 2.07 -18.43 8.60
N TRP A 172 2.33 -18.12 7.33
CA TRP A 172 3.56 -18.55 6.64
C TRP A 172 4.58 -17.43 6.41
N PHE A 173 4.15 -16.18 6.34
CA PHE A 173 4.97 -15.06 5.86
C PHE A 173 4.94 -13.82 6.77
N SER A 174 4.29 -13.89 7.94
CA SER A 174 4.23 -12.81 8.94
C SER A 174 4.68 -13.28 10.32
#